data_AF-A0A7S4VRK3-F1
#
_entry.id   AF-A0A7S4VRK3-F1
#
_cell.length_a   1.000
_cell.length_b   1.000
_cell.length_c   1.000
_cell.angle_alpha   90.00
_cell.angle_beta   90.00
_cell.angle_gamma   90.00
#
_symmetry.space_group_name_H-M   'P 1'
#
loop_
_entity.id
_entity.type
_entity.pdbx_description
1 polymer ?
#
loop_
_entity_poly.entity_id
_entity_poly.type
_entity_poly.pdbx_seq_one_letter_code
_entity_poly.pdbx_strand_id
1 'polypeptide(L)'
;GTAGFFACAAKSLMSRCGCFFPEVLGASKSWVLRLPPRARGRLAVRGRSARRGRVKAPSALQHLHEDGQADCLLMVFGFLPWDEVIRHIVRATKSWHALATAEELWDGFCGKVWSGKVYISSEALQMRQEGLAWPAFRKAWQDSKREVITQEELAAFTWSTRMKEAAGEHFTSEDPWWQGGVAQRLHYLADGSSQLIKSTTGAAGQPAI
;
A
#
# COMPACT_ATOMS: atom_id res chain seq x y z
N GLY A 1 27.11 -29.07 -18.20
CA GLY A 1 26.40 -27.94 -18.83
C GLY A 1 24.93 -28.11 -18.57
N THR A 2 24.37 -27.33 -17.65
CA THR A 2 22.94 -27.27 -17.32
C THR A 2 22.68 -25.96 -16.56
N ALA A 3 22.85 -24.84 -17.25
CA ALA A 3 22.43 -23.52 -16.79
C ALA A 3 21.41 -23.01 -17.80
N GLY A 4 20.14 -23.34 -17.61
CA GLY A 4 19.13 -23.04 -18.64
C GLY A 4 17.66 -23.30 -18.31
N PHE A 5 17.27 -23.54 -17.05
CA PHE A 5 15.87 -23.85 -16.71
C PHE A 5 15.18 -22.92 -15.71
N PHE A 6 15.86 -21.93 -15.13
CA PHE A 6 15.27 -21.13 -14.04
C PHE A 6 14.54 -19.84 -14.46
N ALA A 7 14.48 -19.53 -15.76
CA ALA A 7 13.84 -18.29 -16.23
C ALA A 7 12.30 -18.37 -16.41
N CYS A 8 11.66 -19.52 -16.21
CA CYS A 8 10.23 -19.69 -16.52
C CYS A 8 9.27 -19.68 -15.32
N ALA A 9 9.76 -19.84 -14.08
CA ALA A 9 8.87 -20.02 -12.92
C ALA A 9 8.35 -18.71 -12.29
N ALA A 10 9.05 -17.58 -12.46
CA ALA A 10 8.68 -16.32 -11.79
C ALA A 10 7.53 -15.54 -12.46
N LYS A 11 7.24 -15.79 -13.75
CA LYS A 11 6.14 -15.11 -14.47
C LYS A 11 4.76 -15.73 -14.25
N SER A 12 4.68 -16.94 -13.71
CA SER A 12 3.39 -17.67 -13.59
C SER A 12 2.68 -17.47 -12.25
N LEU A 13 3.30 -16.86 -11.24
CA LEU A 13 2.73 -16.74 -9.90
C LEU A 13 1.85 -15.49 -9.67
N MET A 14 1.90 -14.48 -10.55
CA MET A 14 1.16 -13.21 -10.37
C MET A 14 -0.11 -13.07 -11.21
N SER A 15 -0.49 -14.06 -12.03
CA SER A 15 -1.54 -13.86 -13.04
C SER A 15 -2.99 -14.18 -12.62
N ARG A 16 -3.29 -14.73 -11.42
CA ARG A 16 -4.68 -15.10 -11.09
C ARG A 16 -5.06 -14.97 -9.60
N CYS A 17 -4.88 -13.78 -9.03
CA CYS A 17 -5.79 -13.30 -7.99
C CYS A 17 -6.71 -12.28 -8.67
N GLY A 18 -7.99 -12.64 -8.85
CA GLY A 18 -8.97 -11.85 -9.56
C GLY A 18 -9.32 -10.57 -8.81
N CYS A 19 -8.70 -9.46 -9.19
CA CYS A 19 -9.23 -8.12 -9.04
C CYS A 19 -9.15 -7.45 -10.42
N PHE A 20 -10.22 -7.58 -11.18
CA PHE A 20 -10.42 -6.91 -12.46
C PHE A 20 -10.65 -5.41 -12.17
N PHE A 21 -9.76 -4.54 -12.60
CA PHE A 21 -10.00 -3.09 -12.64
C PHE A 21 -9.52 -2.53 -13.98
N PRO A 22 -10.31 -1.67 -14.64
CA PRO A 22 -10.13 -1.36 -16.05
C PRO A 22 -8.92 -0.47 -16.30
N GLU A 23 -8.29 -0.79 -17.42
CA GLU A 23 -7.25 -0.07 -18.12
C GLU A 23 -7.71 1.36 -18.46
N VAL A 24 -7.09 2.37 -17.85
CA VAL A 24 -7.14 3.76 -18.33
C VAL A 24 -5.72 4.21 -18.62
N LEU A 25 -5.44 4.28 -19.92
CA LEU A 25 -4.22 4.74 -20.54
C LEU A 25 -3.89 6.20 -20.17
N GLY A 26 -2.59 6.46 -20.01
CA GLY A 26 -1.96 7.64 -20.60
C GLY A 26 -2.04 8.94 -19.80
N ALA A 27 -0.92 9.30 -19.15
CA ALA A 27 -0.12 10.49 -19.49
C ALA A 27 0.79 10.86 -18.31
N SER A 28 2.08 10.54 -18.49
CA SER A 28 3.17 11.12 -17.71
C SER A 28 3.19 12.63 -17.93
N LYS A 29 2.92 13.41 -16.87
CA LYS A 29 3.28 14.83 -16.82
C LYS A 29 3.96 15.13 -15.49
N SER A 30 5.27 15.28 -15.60
CA SER A 30 6.16 15.90 -14.62
C SER A 30 5.59 17.27 -14.21
N TRP A 31 5.31 17.44 -12.92
CA TRP A 31 4.97 18.74 -12.34
C TRP A 31 6.19 19.29 -11.63
N VAL A 32 7.03 20.02 -12.38
CA VAL A 32 7.99 20.97 -11.81
C VAL A 32 7.26 22.29 -11.67
N LEU A 33 6.96 22.70 -10.43
CA LEU A 33 6.44 24.03 -10.12
C LEU A 33 7.49 25.09 -10.48
N ARG A 34 7.36 25.74 -11.66
CA ARG A 34 8.05 27.00 -11.95
C ARG A 34 7.31 28.15 -11.28
N LEU A 35 7.96 28.77 -10.30
CA LEU A 35 7.54 30.06 -9.74
C LEU A 35 7.74 31.18 -10.80
N PRO A 36 6.79 32.12 -10.95
CA PRO A 36 6.95 33.26 -11.86
C PRO A 36 7.92 34.32 -11.30
N PRO A 37 8.56 35.12 -12.16
CA PRO A 37 9.53 36.13 -11.75
C PRO A 37 8.85 37.30 -11.02
N ARG A 38 9.52 37.79 -9.97
CA ARG A 38 9.15 38.96 -9.17
C ARG A 38 9.11 40.23 -10.04
N ALA A 39 7.92 40.74 -10.33
CA ALA A 39 7.75 42.11 -10.81
C ALA A 39 7.90 43.09 -9.64
N ARG A 40 8.90 43.99 -9.71
CA ARG A 40 9.03 45.13 -8.81
C ARG A 40 8.00 46.20 -9.19
N GLY A 41 7.02 46.41 -8.32
CA GLY A 41 6.02 47.47 -8.42
C GLY A 41 5.98 48.28 -7.13
N ARG A 42 5.93 49.61 -7.28
CA ARG A 42 6.15 50.69 -6.31
C ARG A 42 5.35 50.61 -5.01
N LEU A 43 5.98 51.19 -3.97
CA LEU A 43 5.41 51.57 -2.68
C LEU A 43 4.10 52.35 -2.82
N ALA A 44 3.04 51.82 -2.22
CA ALA A 44 1.90 52.59 -1.75
C ALA A 44 1.87 52.47 -0.22
N VAL A 45 2.27 53.53 0.47
CA VAL A 45 2.10 53.70 1.91
C VAL A 45 0.61 53.87 2.17
N ARG A 46 -0.06 52.81 2.62
CA ARG A 46 -1.42 52.87 3.19
C ARG A 46 -1.32 52.67 4.70
N GLY A 47 -1.95 53.60 5.42
CA GLY A 47 -1.85 53.78 6.86
C GLY A 47 -2.13 52.52 7.68
N ARG A 48 -1.36 52.37 8.75
CA ARG A 48 -1.56 51.36 9.79
C ARG A 48 -2.82 51.72 10.57
N SER A 49 -3.95 51.15 10.18
CA SER A 49 -5.10 51.05 11.09
C SER A 49 -4.78 49.98 12.14
N ALA A 50 -4.96 50.33 13.41
CA ALA A 50 -4.64 49.52 14.57
C ALA A 50 -5.26 48.11 14.45
N ARG A 51 -4.41 47.08 14.42
CA ARG A 51 -4.85 45.68 14.52
C ARG A 51 -5.41 45.46 15.92
N ARG A 52 -6.74 45.58 16.06
CA ARG A 52 -7.47 44.94 17.16
C ARG A 52 -7.06 43.47 17.19
N GLY A 53 -6.74 42.97 18.39
CA GLY A 53 -6.30 41.59 18.61
C GLY A 53 -7.25 40.62 17.92
N ARG A 54 -6.76 39.96 16.86
CA ARG A 54 -7.48 38.88 16.20
C ARG A 54 -7.40 37.69 17.14
N VAL A 55 -8.43 37.50 17.96
CA VAL A 55 -8.68 36.21 18.61
C VAL A 55 -8.64 35.18 17.49
N LYS A 56 -7.72 34.20 17.58
CA LYS A 56 -7.67 33.09 16.64
C LYS A 56 -9.03 32.40 16.76
N ALA A 57 -9.89 32.58 15.75
CA ALA A 57 -11.09 31.76 15.63
C ALA A 57 -10.66 30.29 15.69
N PRO A 58 -11.41 29.43 16.40
CA PRO A 58 -11.14 28.00 16.43
C PRO A 58 -10.99 27.50 14.99
N SER A 59 -10.08 26.56 14.76
CA SER A 59 -9.97 25.98 13.42
C SER A 59 -11.32 25.34 13.08
N ALA A 60 -11.74 25.38 11.81
CA ALA A 60 -13.01 24.78 11.40
C ALA A 60 -13.13 23.29 11.76
N LEU A 61 -11.99 22.61 12.00
CA LEU A 61 -11.93 21.26 12.55
C LEU A 61 -12.37 21.16 14.01
N GLN A 62 -12.03 22.14 14.86
CA GLN A 62 -12.41 22.13 16.27
C GLN A 62 -13.94 22.11 16.42
N HIS A 63 -14.64 22.92 15.62
CA HIS A 63 -16.11 22.91 15.61
C HIS A 63 -16.70 21.60 15.07
N LEU A 64 -16.10 20.99 14.04
CA LEU A 64 -16.57 19.71 13.51
C LEU A 64 -16.32 18.53 14.46
N HIS A 65 -15.27 18.59 15.27
CA HIS A 65 -15.00 17.62 16.33
C HIS A 65 -15.95 17.78 17.51
N GLU A 66 -16.22 19.01 17.93
CA GLU A 66 -17.15 19.30 19.03
C GLU A 66 -18.56 18.76 18.75
N ASP A 67 -18.99 18.78 17.49
CA ASP A 67 -20.30 18.30 17.05
C ASP A 67 -20.33 16.80 16.67
N GLY A 68 -19.21 16.07 16.79
CA GLY A 68 -19.09 14.66 16.38
C GLY A 68 -19.24 14.41 14.87
N GLN A 69 -19.33 15.46 14.06
CA GLN A 69 -19.50 15.37 12.61
C GLN A 69 -18.22 14.94 11.89
N ALA A 70 -17.05 15.27 12.46
CA ALA A 70 -15.75 14.91 11.92
C ALA A 70 -15.59 13.39 11.76
N ASP A 71 -15.96 12.61 12.78
CA ASP A 71 -15.79 11.16 12.80
C ASP A 71 -16.69 10.47 11.76
N CYS A 72 -17.95 10.92 11.66
CA CYS A 72 -18.88 10.45 10.63
C CYS A 72 -18.36 10.75 9.22
N LEU A 73 -17.82 11.95 8.99
CA LEU A 73 -17.27 12.32 7.69
C LEU A 73 -15.99 11.54 7.37
N LEU A 74 -15.09 11.32 8.33
CA LEU A 74 -13.91 10.48 8.16
C LEU A 74 -14.30 9.03 7.81
N MET A 75 -15.33 8.50 8.45
CA MET A 75 -15.87 7.18 8.12
C MET A 75 -16.41 7.14 6.68
N VAL A 76 -17.20 8.13 6.27
CA VAL A 76 -17.71 8.24 4.89
C VAL A 76 -16.56 8.33 3.89
N PHE A 77 -15.56 9.18 4.16
CA PHE A 77 -14.38 9.32 3.29
C PHE A 77 -13.58 8.02 3.21
N GLY A 78 -13.52 7.26 4.31
CA GLY A 78 -12.89 5.95 4.34
C GLY A 78 -13.56 4.93 3.43
N PHE A 79 -14.85 5.06 3.10
CA PHE A 79 -15.54 4.19 2.13
C PHE A 79 -15.26 4.54 0.67
N LEU A 80 -14.84 5.78 0.39
CA LEU A 80 -14.56 6.22 -0.97
C LEU A 80 -13.20 5.68 -1.46
N PRO A 81 -13.03 5.48 -2.78
CA PRO A 81 -11.71 5.29 -3.37
C PRO A 81 -10.81 6.48 -3.03
N TRP A 82 -9.56 6.19 -2.65
CA TRP A 82 -8.59 7.22 -2.23
C TRP A 82 -8.33 8.26 -3.33
N ASP A 83 -8.47 7.92 -4.61
CA ASP A 83 -8.28 8.85 -5.71
C ASP A 83 -9.44 9.85 -5.85
N GLU A 84 -10.66 9.44 -5.49
CA GLU A 84 -11.82 10.35 -5.40
C GLU A 84 -11.67 11.32 -4.24
N VAL A 85 -11.16 10.85 -3.09
CA VAL A 85 -10.85 11.70 -1.93
C VAL A 85 -9.87 12.82 -2.34
N ILE A 86 -8.78 12.47 -3.02
CA ILE A 86 -7.79 13.45 -3.49
C ILE A 86 -8.41 14.40 -4.52
N ARG A 87 -9.17 13.87 -5.49
CA ARG A 87 -9.65 14.66 -6.63
C ARG A 87 -10.76 15.63 -6.23
N HIS A 88 -11.67 15.21 -5.37
CA HIS A 88 -12.91 15.93 -5.09
C HIS A 88 -12.94 16.52 -3.67
N ILE A 89 -12.57 15.76 -2.65
CA ILE A 89 -12.76 16.17 -1.25
C ILE A 89 -11.70 17.19 -0.81
N VAL A 90 -10.43 16.95 -1.14
CA VAL A 90 -9.33 17.88 -0.82
C VAL A 90 -9.56 19.27 -1.42
N ARG A 91 -10.32 19.37 -2.52
CA ARG A 91 -10.53 20.63 -3.26
C ARG A 91 -11.84 21.33 -2.91
N ALA A 92 -12.73 20.70 -2.14
CA ALA A 92 -14.09 21.21 -1.92
C ALA A 92 -14.14 22.42 -0.99
N THR A 93 -13.82 22.22 0.29
CA THR A 93 -13.86 23.27 1.33
C THR A 93 -12.67 23.15 2.27
N LYS A 94 -12.37 24.20 3.04
CA LYS A 94 -11.24 24.20 3.98
C LYS A 94 -11.40 23.14 5.09
N SER A 95 -12.62 22.91 5.56
CA SER A 95 -12.91 21.87 6.54
C SER A 95 -12.73 20.47 5.95
N TRP A 96 -13.24 20.24 4.73
CA TRP A 96 -13.10 18.96 4.04
C TRP A 96 -11.65 18.65 3.68
N HIS A 97 -10.90 19.66 3.24
CA HIS A 97 -9.46 19.54 3.05
C HIS A 97 -8.79 19.08 4.35
N ALA A 98 -9.11 19.73 5.47
CA ALA A 98 -8.47 19.43 6.74
C ALA A 98 -8.76 18.00 7.23
N LEU A 99 -9.99 17.50 7.02
CA LEU A 99 -10.35 16.09 7.27
C LEU A 99 -9.70 15.13 6.27
N ALA A 100 -9.63 15.49 4.98
CA ALA A 100 -8.99 14.67 3.95
C ALA A 100 -7.47 14.61 4.07
N THR A 101 -6.87 15.47 4.87
CA THR A 101 -5.45 15.42 5.26
C THR A 101 -5.23 14.83 6.66
N ALA A 102 -6.28 14.33 7.32
CA ALA A 102 -6.17 13.70 8.62
C ALA A 102 -5.43 12.37 8.52
N GLU A 103 -4.54 12.09 9.46
CA GLU A 103 -3.69 10.88 9.45
C GLU A 103 -4.55 9.61 9.61
N GLU A 104 -5.64 9.68 10.36
CA GLU A 104 -6.58 8.59 10.62
C GLU A 104 -7.19 8.03 9.33
N LEU A 105 -7.50 8.92 8.38
CA LEU A 105 -8.05 8.53 7.08
C LEU A 105 -7.02 7.76 6.26
N TRP A 106 -5.80 8.29 6.19
CA TRP A 106 -4.71 7.68 5.42
C TRP A 106 -4.17 6.40 6.07
N ASP A 107 -4.26 6.28 7.39
CA ASP A 107 -3.94 5.06 8.12
C ASP A 107 -4.91 3.93 7.74
N GLY A 108 -6.21 4.24 7.67
CA GLY A 108 -7.23 3.33 7.17
C GLY A 108 -6.95 2.88 5.73
N PHE A 109 -6.54 3.80 4.85
CA PHE A 109 -6.16 3.46 3.48
C PHE A 109 -4.88 2.61 3.40
N CYS A 110 -3.88 2.87 4.26
CA CYS A 110 -2.71 2.00 4.40
C CYS A 110 -3.14 0.57 4.72
N GLY A 111 -4.03 0.40 5.70
CA GLY A 111 -4.57 -0.91 6.08
C GLY A 111 -5.20 -1.65 4.89
N LYS A 112 -5.98 -0.94 4.06
CA LYS A 112 -6.58 -1.52 2.85
C LYS A 112 -5.55 -1.93 1.80
N VAL A 113 -4.57 -1.07 1.51
CA VAL A 113 -3.52 -1.38 0.50
C VAL A 113 -2.57 -2.48 0.95
N TRP A 114 -2.33 -2.59 2.25
CA TRP A 114 -1.48 -3.65 2.81
C TRP A 114 -2.22 -4.96 3.05
N SER A 115 -3.56 -4.95 3.03
CA SER A 115 -4.36 -6.16 3.18
C SER A 115 -3.98 -7.20 2.12
N GLY A 116 -3.50 -8.36 2.59
CA GLY A 116 -3.11 -9.47 1.72
C GLY A 116 -1.72 -9.34 1.09
N LYS A 117 -0.96 -8.28 1.37
CA LYS A 117 0.45 -8.21 0.95
C LYS A 117 1.32 -9.10 1.84
N VAL A 118 2.15 -9.91 1.21
CA VAL A 118 3.14 -10.77 1.91
C VAL A 118 4.29 -9.94 2.46
N TYR A 119 4.64 -8.84 1.78
CA TYR A 119 5.73 -7.96 2.15
C TYR A 119 5.24 -6.50 2.25
N ILE A 120 5.72 -5.81 3.27
CA ILE A 120 5.58 -4.36 3.47
C ILE A 120 6.98 -3.85 3.80
N SER A 121 7.45 -2.84 3.07
CA SER A 121 8.78 -2.28 3.32
C SER A 121 8.89 -1.73 4.74
N SER A 122 10.01 -2.00 5.42
CA SER A 122 10.31 -1.49 6.76
C SER A 122 10.15 0.04 6.85
N GLU A 123 10.57 0.76 5.82
CA GLU A 123 10.43 2.22 5.75
C GLU A 123 8.96 2.67 5.76
N ALA A 124 8.06 1.99 5.05
CA ALA A 124 6.63 2.32 5.08
C ALA A 124 5.99 2.00 6.44
N LEU A 125 6.43 0.93 7.10
CA LEU A 125 6.00 0.60 8.47
C LEU A 125 6.46 1.66 9.46
N GLN A 126 7.72 2.09 9.35
CA GLN A 126 8.29 3.15 10.20
C GLN A 126 7.54 4.47 10.02
N MET A 127 7.27 4.89 8.78
CA MET A 127 6.49 6.10 8.51
C MET A 127 5.11 6.05 9.17
N ARG A 128 4.43 4.89 9.12
CA ARG A 128 3.13 4.73 9.79
C ARG A 128 3.25 4.83 11.31
N GLN A 129 4.28 4.24 11.92
CA GLN A 129 4.54 4.33 13.36
C GLN A 129 4.87 5.76 13.81
N GLU A 130 5.52 6.55 12.96
CA GLU A 130 5.83 7.95 13.19
C GLU A 130 4.62 8.89 12.98
N GLY A 131 3.46 8.36 12.62
CA GLY A 131 2.25 9.15 12.34
C GLY A 131 2.29 9.87 11.00
N LEU A 132 3.07 9.37 10.04
CA LEU A 132 3.17 9.85 8.66
C LEU A 132 2.40 8.90 7.73
N ALA A 133 1.09 8.77 7.93
CA ALA A 133 0.24 7.83 7.21
C ALA A 133 0.09 8.18 5.72
N TRP A 134 0.05 9.47 5.35
CA TRP A 134 0.02 9.85 3.92
C TRP A 134 1.31 9.43 3.16
N PRO A 135 2.53 9.76 3.65
CA PRO A 135 3.76 9.22 3.07
C PRO A 135 3.81 7.70 3.02
N ALA A 136 3.40 7.02 4.10
CA ALA A 136 3.33 5.56 4.16
C ALA A 136 2.38 5.00 3.08
N PHE A 137 1.19 5.58 2.93
CA PHE A 137 0.20 5.20 1.93
C PHE A 137 0.75 5.39 0.51
N ARG A 138 1.36 6.54 0.23
CA ARG A 138 1.95 6.81 -1.08
C ARG A 138 3.01 5.77 -1.45
N LYS A 139 3.85 5.38 -0.48
CA LYS A 139 4.87 4.35 -0.68
C LYS A 139 4.24 2.97 -0.89
N ALA A 140 3.21 2.63 -0.10
CA ALA A 140 2.43 1.42 -0.26
C ALA A 140 1.80 1.27 -1.65
N TRP A 141 1.25 2.38 -2.16
CA TRP A 141 0.63 2.48 -3.48
C TRP A 141 1.65 2.42 -4.62
N GLN A 142 2.83 3.01 -4.44
CA GLN A 142 3.93 2.86 -5.41
C GLN A 142 4.39 1.41 -5.47
N ASP A 143 4.54 0.76 -4.31
CA ASP A 143 4.93 -0.64 -4.21
C ASP A 143 3.87 -1.59 -4.83
N SER A 144 2.56 -1.30 -4.73
CA SER A 144 1.54 -2.13 -5.38
C SER A 144 1.58 -2.10 -6.92
N LYS A 145 2.31 -1.14 -7.51
CA LYS A 145 2.54 -1.08 -8.97
C LYS A 145 3.80 -1.81 -9.41
N ARG A 146 4.56 -2.36 -8.46
CA ARG A 146 5.81 -3.05 -8.75
C ARG A 146 5.50 -4.46 -9.22
N GLU A 147 6.19 -4.87 -10.28
CA GLU A 147 6.05 -6.20 -10.90
C GLU A 147 7.25 -7.12 -10.58
N VAL A 148 8.21 -6.62 -9.79
CA VAL A 148 9.49 -7.30 -9.51
C VAL A 148 9.71 -7.37 -8.00
N ILE A 149 9.94 -8.58 -7.50
CA ILE A 149 10.39 -8.85 -6.13
C ILE A 149 11.91 -8.79 -6.07
N THR A 150 12.49 -8.17 -5.03
CA THR A 150 13.94 -8.16 -4.86
C THR A 150 14.43 -9.49 -4.30
N GLN A 151 15.74 -9.73 -4.40
CA GLN A 151 16.35 -10.95 -3.88
C GLN A 151 16.20 -11.05 -2.36
N GLU A 152 16.35 -9.93 -1.65
CA GLU A 152 16.22 -9.85 -0.21
C GLU A 152 14.79 -10.15 0.23
N GLU A 153 13.80 -9.62 -0.50
CA GLU A 153 12.39 -9.89 -0.26
C GLU A 153 12.05 -11.36 -0.53
N LEU A 154 12.58 -11.94 -1.62
CA LEU A 154 12.38 -13.35 -1.93
C LEU A 154 12.99 -14.26 -0.85
N ALA A 155 14.18 -13.91 -0.36
CA ALA A 155 14.88 -14.64 0.69
C ALA A 155 14.34 -14.37 2.10
N ALA A 156 13.60 -13.28 2.33
CA ALA A 156 13.09 -12.93 3.65
C ALA A 156 12.00 -13.90 4.15
N PHE A 157 11.33 -14.63 3.24
CA PHE A 157 10.18 -15.45 3.57
C PHE A 157 10.41 -16.94 3.36
N THR A 158 9.61 -17.72 4.06
CA THR A 158 9.34 -19.12 3.69
C THR A 158 8.10 -19.16 2.83
N TRP A 159 8.23 -19.68 1.62
CA TRP A 159 7.17 -19.77 0.64
C TRP A 159 6.49 -21.12 0.73
N SER A 160 5.16 -21.14 0.72
CA SER A 160 4.40 -22.38 0.55
C SER A 160 4.13 -22.57 -0.94
N THR A 161 4.59 -23.66 -1.51
CA THR A 161 4.48 -23.96 -2.93
C THR A 161 3.58 -25.15 -3.16
N ARG A 162 2.78 -25.05 -4.22
CA ARG A 162 1.98 -26.15 -4.75
C ARG A 162 2.02 -26.11 -6.27
N MET A 163 1.89 -27.27 -6.90
CA MET A 163 1.69 -27.42 -8.32
C MET A 163 0.28 -26.98 -8.70
N LYS A 164 0.17 -26.38 -9.89
CA LYS A 164 -1.14 -26.09 -10.49
C LYS A 164 -1.67 -27.37 -11.12
N GLU A 165 -2.99 -27.51 -11.20
CA GLU A 165 -3.64 -28.61 -11.91
C GLU A 165 -3.11 -28.78 -13.35
N ALA A 166 -2.94 -27.64 -14.03
CA ALA A 166 -2.42 -27.58 -15.40
C ALA A 166 -0.95 -28.02 -15.56
N ALA A 167 -0.22 -28.32 -14.47
CA ALA A 167 1.12 -28.90 -14.57
C ALA A 167 1.10 -30.33 -15.15
N GLY A 168 -0.04 -31.03 -15.03
CA GLY A 168 -0.21 -32.39 -15.50
C GLY A 168 -0.07 -33.43 -14.39
N GLU A 169 -0.61 -34.62 -14.65
CA GLU A 169 -0.78 -35.70 -13.66
C GLU A 169 0.53 -36.11 -12.99
N HIS A 170 1.64 -36.14 -13.73
CA HIS A 170 2.93 -36.49 -13.16
C HIS A 170 3.35 -35.56 -12.02
N PHE A 171 3.18 -34.24 -12.19
CA PHE A 171 3.55 -33.27 -11.16
C PHE A 171 2.53 -33.19 -10.02
N THR A 172 1.23 -33.35 -10.30
CA THR A 172 0.20 -33.32 -9.27
C THR A 172 0.16 -34.61 -8.45
N SER A 173 0.54 -35.76 -9.00
CA SER A 173 0.67 -37.02 -8.27
C SER A 173 1.82 -37.01 -7.25
N GLU A 174 2.89 -36.26 -7.53
CA GLU A 174 4.03 -36.11 -6.63
C GLU A 174 3.89 -34.95 -5.62
N ASP A 175 2.96 -34.01 -5.85
CA ASP A 175 2.75 -32.88 -4.96
C ASP A 175 1.94 -33.30 -3.71
N PRO A 176 2.51 -33.17 -2.49
CA PRO A 176 1.81 -33.48 -1.26
C PRO A 176 0.47 -32.77 -1.11
N TRP A 177 0.33 -31.53 -1.60
CA TRP A 177 -0.92 -30.77 -1.48
C TRP A 177 -2.07 -31.41 -2.27
N TRP A 178 -1.80 -31.91 -3.48
CA TRP A 178 -2.78 -32.60 -4.31
C TRP A 178 -3.17 -33.96 -3.74
N GLN A 179 -2.29 -34.58 -2.96
CA GLN A 179 -2.55 -35.83 -2.23
C GLN A 179 -3.25 -35.61 -0.87
N GLY A 180 -3.74 -34.39 -0.60
CA GLY A 180 -4.42 -34.04 0.66
C GLY A 180 -3.47 -33.73 1.83
N GLY A 181 -2.17 -33.64 1.58
CA GLY A 181 -1.15 -33.23 2.54
C GLY A 181 -0.94 -31.71 2.61
N VAL A 182 0.06 -31.30 3.38
CA VAL A 182 0.45 -29.89 3.49
C VAL A 182 1.29 -29.44 2.30
N ALA A 183 1.11 -28.19 1.86
CA ALA A 183 1.95 -27.61 0.81
C ALA A 183 3.43 -27.63 1.21
N GLN A 184 4.30 -27.89 0.22
CA GLN A 184 5.74 -27.86 0.43
C GLN A 184 6.20 -26.46 0.80
N ARG A 185 7.21 -26.36 1.68
CA ARG A 185 7.75 -25.08 2.13
C ARG A 185 9.18 -24.90 1.64
N LEU A 186 9.45 -23.80 0.97
CA LEU A 186 10.74 -23.47 0.36
C LEU A 186 11.28 -22.17 0.92
N HIS A 187 12.58 -22.13 1.14
CA HIS A 187 13.32 -20.91 1.46
C HIS A 187 14.35 -20.65 0.37
N TYR A 188 14.34 -19.44 -0.19
CA TYR A 188 15.30 -19.04 -1.20
C TYR A 188 16.51 -18.39 -0.52
N LEU A 189 17.70 -18.78 -0.96
CA LEU A 189 18.95 -18.23 -0.46
C LEU A 189 19.48 -17.14 -1.39
N ALA A 190 20.38 -16.31 -0.86
CA ALA A 190 21.01 -15.24 -1.61
C ALA A 190 21.94 -15.72 -2.75
N ASP A 191 22.36 -16.98 -2.73
CA ASP A 191 23.15 -17.58 -3.81
C ASP A 191 22.28 -18.08 -4.98
N GLY A 192 20.96 -17.94 -4.89
CA GLY A 192 19.99 -18.41 -5.87
C GLY A 192 19.57 -19.87 -5.69
N SER A 193 20.11 -20.58 -4.70
CA SER A 193 19.65 -21.90 -4.33
C SER A 193 18.36 -21.85 -3.52
N SER A 194 17.70 -23.00 -3.36
CA SER A 194 16.51 -23.12 -2.52
C SER A 194 16.64 -24.31 -1.58
N GLN A 195 16.13 -24.15 -0.36
CA GLN A 195 16.10 -25.20 0.65
C GLN A 195 14.66 -25.60 0.91
N LEU A 196 14.36 -26.89 0.75
CA LEU A 196 13.10 -27.46 1.18
C LEU A 196 13.09 -27.54 2.71
N ILE A 197 12.20 -26.79 3.34
CA ILE A 197 11.98 -26.88 4.77
C ILE A 197 11.17 -28.14 5.03
N LYS A 198 11.84 -29.17 5.55
CA LYS A 198 11.17 -30.37 6.03
C LYS A 198 10.28 -29.96 7.20
N SER A 199 8.98 -30.12 7.06
CA SER A 199 8.07 -30.09 8.20
C SER A 199 8.57 -31.15 9.17
N THR A 200 9.10 -30.73 10.32
CA THR A 200 9.37 -31.65 11.40
C THR A 200 8.01 -32.24 11.76
N THR A 201 7.80 -33.51 11.44
CA THR A 201 6.64 -34.29 11.91
C THR A 201 6.72 -34.34 13.43
N GLY A 202 6.28 -33.27 14.08
CA GLY A 202 5.83 -33.31 15.45
C GLY A 202 4.66 -34.28 15.47
N ALA A 203 4.75 -35.23 16.38
CA ALA A 203 3.82 -36.33 16.60
C ALA A 203 2.34 -36.00 16.30
N ALA A 204 1.66 -36.99 15.73
CA ALA A 204 0.21 -37.08 15.64
C ALA A 204 -0.48 -36.50 16.88
N GLY A 205 -1.36 -35.52 16.69
CA GLY A 205 -2.05 -34.84 17.78
C GLY A 205 -3.13 -33.88 17.31
N GLN A 206 -4.31 -34.45 17.05
CA GLN A 206 -5.65 -33.85 16.98
C GLN A 206 -6.13 -33.18 15.67
N PRO A 207 -7.30 -33.59 15.15
CA PRO A 207 -8.06 -32.80 14.19
C PRO A 207 -8.78 -31.65 14.93
N ALA A 208 -8.64 -30.43 14.42
CA ALA A 208 -9.47 -29.30 14.83
C ALA A 208 -10.77 -29.32 14.00
N ILE A 209 -11.88 -29.21 14.72
CA ILE A 209 -13.27 -29.10 14.25
C ILE A 209 -13.49 -27.71 13.67
#